data_AF-A0A443HI50-F1
#
_entry.id   AF-A0A443HI50-F1
#
_cell.length_a   1.000
_cell.length_b   1.000
_cell.length_c   1.000
_cell.angle_alpha   90.00
_cell.angle_beta   90.00
_cell.angle_gamma   90.00
#
_symmetry.space_group_name_H-M   'P 1'
#
loop_
_entity.id
_entity.type
_entity.pdbx_description
1 polymer ?
#
loop_
_entity_poly.entity_id
_entity_poly.type
_entity_poly.pdbx_seq_one_letter_code
_entity_poly.pdbx_strand_id
1 'polypeptide(L)'
;MDLQQRPAASLTSLPIECRQLILRLLPDITTLQTAIRSHSSLYNAFLDQKNAIIKSIVSNIVSFDLLPEVIAVLKSSQIEPWTRGKVLGILHCYLNRRIPSNFEYTVKDAICMQRLHRVIEAFVADFATAALSENPLSGVSEDPTGLPLSDNEKRRLISSFYRFELWTWLFQTRNQDHERKPKETTDFSPEEQWDIFFQKLAPWELEQMYTVHEYLYRELSIPFNEVAAHDVQWGVWSVRYDDTEVWEGDGMNVAKDYYMFRGLNFLRKVITAKGYDDRYRILNPNFDYAGMTLSTIVRSLNLEDDQVPLERYDGENLEAVLGSSFVKDPDPGPAQAWKWTHLKLTRSNFVGCWYMRDLRRRGYVMWDQSRLVRWRFFESPEWQFPDDPDDEDEEHAREEEMERSWAQRRRLYRKGFLGWWSEGDESKLTWRSIEFSSDEEDD
;
A
#
# COMPACT_ATOMS: atom_id res chain seq x y z
N MET A 1 -1.85 -67.29 24.26
CA MET A 1 -1.16 -66.08 24.75
C MET A 1 -1.37 -65.04 23.65
N ASP A 2 -2.51 -64.35 23.69
CA ASP A 2 -2.88 -63.36 22.68
C ASP A 2 -2.09 -62.08 22.93
N LEU A 3 -1.18 -61.76 22.00
CA LEU A 3 -0.62 -60.43 21.88
C LEU A 3 -1.76 -59.51 21.44
N GLN A 4 -2.45 -58.91 22.42
CA GLN A 4 -3.33 -57.77 22.19
C GLN A 4 -2.52 -56.74 21.40
N GLN A 5 -2.89 -56.56 20.13
CA GLN A 5 -2.40 -55.46 19.31
C GLN A 5 -2.72 -54.17 20.07
N ARG A 6 -1.69 -53.54 20.66
CA ARG A 6 -1.82 -52.18 21.19
C ARG A 6 -2.36 -51.33 20.03
N PRO A 7 -3.48 -50.60 20.21
CA PRO A 7 -3.92 -49.67 19.18
C PRO A 7 -2.75 -48.74 18.89
N ALA A 8 -2.36 -48.66 17.61
CA ALA A 8 -1.27 -47.78 17.19
C ALA A 8 -1.54 -46.38 17.75
N ALA A 9 -0.57 -45.82 18.46
CA ALA A 9 -0.71 -44.50 19.04
C ALA A 9 -1.10 -43.51 17.93
N SER A 10 -2.33 -43.02 18.00
CA SER A 10 -2.89 -42.09 17.03
C SER A 10 -2.85 -40.69 17.61
N LEU A 11 -2.64 -39.69 16.76
CA LEU A 11 -2.81 -38.29 17.13
C LEU A 11 -4.18 -38.02 17.78
N THR A 12 -5.20 -38.76 17.35
CA THR A 12 -6.58 -38.63 17.84
C THR A 12 -6.83 -39.28 19.19
N SER A 13 -5.93 -40.17 19.64
CA SER A 13 -5.99 -40.84 20.96
C SER A 13 -5.23 -40.11 22.06
N LEU A 14 -4.55 -38.99 21.73
CA LEU A 14 -3.86 -38.18 22.72
C LEU A 14 -4.84 -37.43 23.65
N PRO A 15 -4.42 -37.11 24.89
CA PRO A 15 -5.16 -36.18 25.76
C PRO A 15 -5.48 -34.86 25.04
N ILE A 16 -6.58 -34.21 25.45
CA ILE A 16 -7.07 -33.00 24.77
C ILE A 16 -6.04 -31.87 24.84
N GLU A 17 -5.32 -31.77 25.95
CA GLU A 17 -4.26 -30.81 26.20
C GLU A 17 -3.08 -31.00 25.23
N CYS A 18 -2.70 -32.26 24.98
CA CYS A 18 -1.65 -32.58 24.00
C CYS A 18 -2.08 -32.20 22.58
N ARG A 19 -3.34 -32.49 22.20
CA ARG A 19 -3.89 -32.07 20.90
C ARG A 19 -3.91 -30.55 20.78
N GLN A 20 -4.33 -29.84 21.82
CA GLN A 20 -4.35 -28.37 21.85
C GLN A 20 -2.95 -27.76 21.72
N LEU A 21 -1.95 -28.33 22.40
CA LEU A 21 -0.55 -27.92 22.27
C LEU A 21 -0.04 -28.15 20.84
N ILE A 22 -0.33 -29.31 20.23
CA ILE A 22 0.04 -29.59 18.84
C ILE A 22 -0.60 -28.57 17.90
N LEU A 23 -1.89 -28.24 18.09
CA LEU A 23 -2.57 -27.24 17.28
C LEU A 23 -1.97 -25.83 17.42
N ARG A 24 -1.50 -25.44 18.61
CA ARG A 24 -0.81 -24.15 18.85
C ARG A 24 0.55 -24.03 18.15
N LEU A 25 1.19 -25.16 17.89
CA LEU A 25 2.51 -25.24 17.26
C LEU A 25 2.44 -25.34 15.73
N LEU A 26 1.24 -25.33 15.15
CA LEU A 26 1.10 -25.34 13.70
C LEU A 26 1.74 -24.08 13.09
N PRO A 27 2.39 -24.22 11.92
CA PRO A 27 3.18 -23.13 11.34
C PRO A 27 2.30 -21.97 10.84
N ASP A 28 1.04 -22.25 10.48
CA ASP A 28 0.16 -21.28 9.87
C ASP A 28 -1.33 -21.66 9.99
N ILE A 29 -2.20 -20.69 9.75
CA ILE A 29 -3.65 -20.80 9.91
C ILE A 29 -4.30 -21.70 8.84
N THR A 30 -3.71 -21.80 7.65
CA THR A 30 -4.20 -22.72 6.59
C THR A 30 -3.95 -24.17 7.00
N THR A 31 -2.78 -24.43 7.59
CA THR A 31 -2.48 -25.75 8.19
C THR A 31 -3.43 -26.05 9.36
N LEU A 32 -3.74 -25.08 10.23
CA LEU A 32 -4.77 -25.23 11.26
C LEU A 32 -6.13 -25.58 10.66
N GLN A 33 -6.58 -24.84 9.65
CA GLN A 33 -7.86 -25.08 8.99
C GLN A 33 -7.94 -26.51 8.41
N THR A 34 -6.84 -27.00 7.84
CA THR A 34 -6.76 -28.36 7.29
C THR A 34 -6.80 -29.41 8.41
N ALA A 35 -6.07 -29.18 9.50
CA ALA A 35 -6.03 -30.08 10.66
C ALA A 35 -7.40 -30.21 11.35
N ILE A 36 -8.12 -29.11 11.57
CA ILE A 36 -9.44 -29.17 12.22
C ILE A 36 -10.52 -29.79 11.30
N ARG A 37 -10.31 -29.76 9.98
CA ARG A 37 -11.22 -30.39 9.01
C ARG A 37 -10.94 -31.88 8.79
N SER A 38 -9.76 -32.36 9.16
CA SER A 38 -9.37 -33.76 8.90
C SER A 38 -10.02 -34.74 9.88
N HIS A 39 -10.32 -34.33 11.12
CA HIS A 39 -10.89 -35.23 12.11
C HIS A 39 -11.64 -34.50 13.25
N SER A 40 -12.78 -35.05 13.69
CA SER A 40 -13.62 -34.50 14.77
C SER A 40 -12.89 -34.32 16.11
N SER A 41 -12.05 -35.29 16.48
CA SER A 41 -11.15 -35.19 17.65
C SER A 41 -10.28 -33.92 17.66
N LEU A 42 -9.75 -33.49 16.50
CA LEU A 42 -8.96 -32.25 16.41
C LEU A 42 -9.86 -31.01 16.41
N TYR A 43 -11.00 -31.09 15.75
CA TYR A 43 -12.01 -30.03 15.79
C TYR A 43 -12.50 -29.75 17.24
N ASN A 44 -12.79 -30.79 18.02
CA ASN A 44 -13.22 -30.66 19.40
C ASN A 44 -12.11 -30.07 20.29
N ALA A 45 -10.86 -30.53 20.12
CA ALA A 45 -9.71 -29.95 20.82
C ALA A 45 -9.54 -28.46 20.49
N PHE A 46 -9.82 -28.07 19.24
CA PHE A 46 -9.80 -26.69 18.79
C PHE A 46 -10.91 -25.84 19.40
N LEU A 47 -12.15 -26.32 19.44
CA LEU A 47 -13.30 -25.54 19.91
C LEU A 47 -13.12 -25.00 21.32
N ASP A 48 -12.63 -25.84 22.25
CA ASP A 48 -12.45 -25.47 23.66
C ASP A 48 -11.41 -24.35 23.86
N GLN A 49 -10.44 -24.22 22.95
CA GLN A 49 -9.33 -23.27 23.06
C GLN A 49 -9.10 -22.44 21.79
N LYS A 50 -10.17 -22.21 21.01
CA LYS A 50 -10.12 -21.57 19.69
C LYS A 50 -9.29 -20.28 19.67
N ASN A 51 -9.63 -19.34 20.55
CA ASN A 51 -8.95 -18.03 20.60
C ASN A 51 -7.47 -18.17 20.98
N ALA A 52 -7.15 -19.03 21.96
CA ALA A 52 -5.76 -19.22 22.40
C ALA A 52 -4.91 -19.88 21.29
N ILE A 53 -5.46 -20.87 20.59
CA ILE A 53 -4.80 -21.55 19.48
C ILE A 53 -4.54 -20.59 18.33
N ILE A 54 -5.57 -19.86 17.87
CA ILE A 54 -5.42 -18.93 16.76
C ILE A 54 -4.45 -17.80 17.13
N LYS A 55 -4.59 -17.21 18.31
CA LYS A 55 -3.69 -16.14 18.78
C LYS A 55 -2.24 -16.62 18.79
N SER A 56 -1.98 -17.83 19.27
CA SER A 56 -0.62 -18.42 19.26
C SER A 56 -0.03 -18.48 17.86
N ILE A 57 -0.80 -18.95 16.88
CA ILE A 57 -0.31 -19.07 15.50
C ILE A 57 -0.16 -17.68 14.86
N VAL A 58 -1.11 -16.76 15.08
CA VAL A 58 -1.02 -15.38 14.58
C VAL A 58 0.21 -14.68 15.14
N SER A 59 0.55 -14.89 16.42
CA SER A 59 1.78 -14.33 17.02
C SER A 59 3.08 -14.90 16.45
N ASN A 60 3.04 -16.06 15.78
CA ASN A 60 4.19 -16.59 15.04
C ASN A 60 4.31 -15.98 13.63
N ILE A 61 3.23 -15.40 13.11
CA ILE A 61 3.18 -14.78 11.79
C ILE A 61 3.49 -13.30 11.89
N VAL A 62 2.88 -12.62 12.87
CA VAL A 62 2.98 -11.17 13.07
C VAL A 62 3.49 -10.89 14.48
N SER A 63 4.49 -10.01 14.59
CA SER A 63 4.98 -9.58 15.90
C SER A 63 3.89 -8.88 16.73
N PHE A 64 3.99 -9.01 18.06
CA PHE A 64 3.02 -8.41 18.97
C PHE A 64 2.85 -6.90 18.74
N ASP A 65 3.95 -6.22 18.45
CA ASP A 65 3.97 -4.78 18.23
C ASP A 65 3.14 -4.35 17.02
N LEU A 66 2.95 -5.21 16.02
CA LEU A 66 2.18 -4.91 14.81
C LEU A 66 0.70 -5.32 14.91
N LEU A 67 0.28 -5.99 15.99
CA LEU A 67 -1.09 -6.45 16.13
C LEU A 67 -2.14 -5.32 16.06
N PRO A 68 -1.94 -4.13 16.64
CA PRO A 68 -2.88 -3.02 16.49
C PRO A 68 -3.13 -2.64 15.03
N GLU A 69 -2.08 -2.59 14.21
CA GLU A 69 -2.12 -2.30 12.77
C GLU A 69 -2.94 -3.37 12.03
N VAL A 70 -2.61 -4.65 12.25
CA VAL A 70 -3.27 -5.76 11.54
C VAL A 70 -4.76 -5.85 11.90
N ILE A 71 -5.09 -5.64 13.18
CA ILE A 71 -6.49 -5.65 13.63
C ILE A 71 -7.25 -4.45 13.09
N ALA A 72 -6.63 -3.27 13.02
CA ALA A 72 -7.25 -2.09 12.44
C ALA A 72 -7.59 -2.31 10.97
N VAL A 73 -6.65 -2.86 10.18
CA VAL A 73 -6.87 -3.20 8.77
C VAL A 73 -7.93 -4.28 8.60
N LEU A 74 -7.90 -5.33 9.42
CA LEU A 74 -8.93 -6.36 9.38
C LEU A 74 -10.32 -5.75 9.62
N LYS A 75 -10.47 -4.92 10.66
CA LYS A 75 -11.74 -4.27 10.99
C LYS A 75 -12.19 -3.30 9.92
N SER A 76 -11.28 -2.52 9.33
CA SER A 76 -11.62 -1.60 8.25
C SER A 76 -12.02 -2.35 6.97
N SER A 77 -11.39 -3.47 6.64
CA SER A 77 -11.78 -4.30 5.49
C SER A 77 -13.16 -4.96 5.62
N GLN A 78 -13.68 -5.06 6.85
CA GLN A 78 -14.97 -5.68 7.17
C GLN A 78 -16.04 -4.65 7.59
N ILE A 79 -15.75 -3.36 7.41
CA ILE A 79 -16.62 -2.26 7.87
C ILE A 79 -17.86 -2.15 6.96
N GLU A 80 -18.89 -2.95 7.25
CA GLU A 80 -20.17 -2.86 6.54
C GLU A 80 -21.37 -2.83 7.52
N PRO A 81 -22.35 -1.93 7.33
CA PRO A 81 -22.28 -0.74 6.46
C PRO A 81 -21.14 0.20 6.91
N TRP A 82 -20.52 0.90 5.96
CA TRP A 82 -19.57 1.97 6.25
C TRP A 82 -20.29 3.16 6.89
N THR A 83 -19.74 3.65 8.00
CA THR A 83 -20.21 4.89 8.62
C THR A 83 -19.01 5.63 9.22
N ARG A 84 -19.08 6.96 9.22
CA ARG A 84 -18.07 7.82 9.88
C ARG A 84 -17.82 7.40 11.33
N GLY A 85 -18.88 7.06 12.09
CA GLY A 85 -18.76 6.62 13.49
C GLY A 85 -17.95 5.33 13.66
N LYS A 86 -18.12 4.33 12.78
CA LYS A 86 -17.33 3.10 12.81
C LYS A 86 -15.86 3.36 12.44
N VAL A 87 -15.61 4.22 11.46
CA VAL A 87 -14.24 4.64 11.07
C VAL A 87 -13.53 5.29 12.26
N LEU A 88 -14.18 6.27 12.91
CA LEU A 88 -13.63 6.93 14.10
C LEU A 88 -13.40 5.95 15.25
N GLY A 89 -14.28 4.95 15.43
CA GLY A 89 -14.09 3.89 16.42
C GLY A 89 -12.87 3.01 16.15
N ILE A 90 -12.63 2.64 14.89
CA ILE A 90 -11.44 1.89 14.48
C ILE A 90 -10.18 2.73 14.70
N LEU A 91 -10.20 3.99 14.25
CA LEU A 91 -9.10 4.94 14.45
C LEU A 91 -8.80 5.15 15.93
N HIS A 92 -9.82 5.28 16.78
CA HIS A 92 -9.61 5.41 18.22
C HIS A 92 -8.86 4.20 18.81
N CYS A 93 -9.23 2.97 18.44
CA CYS A 93 -8.50 1.77 18.89
C CYS A 93 -7.07 1.74 18.33
N TYR A 94 -6.90 2.01 17.04
CA TYR A 94 -5.61 2.02 16.37
C TYR A 94 -4.65 3.06 16.98
N LEU A 95 -5.10 4.31 17.10
CA LEU A 95 -4.28 5.41 17.60
C LEU A 95 -3.90 5.24 19.07
N ASN A 96 -4.74 4.57 19.87
CA ASN A 96 -4.41 4.24 21.25
C ASN A 96 -3.65 2.91 21.40
N ARG A 97 -3.27 2.26 20.28
CA ARG A 97 -2.65 0.93 20.23
C ARG A 97 -3.41 -0.14 21.04
N ARG A 98 -4.74 -0.03 21.10
CA ARG A 98 -5.60 -0.92 21.88
C ARG A 98 -6.13 -2.07 21.05
N ILE A 99 -5.84 -3.28 21.48
CA ILE A 99 -6.58 -4.47 21.05
C ILE A 99 -7.90 -4.50 21.85
N PRO A 100 -9.07 -4.51 21.19
CA PRO A 100 -10.35 -4.62 21.89
C PRO A 100 -10.36 -5.88 22.76
N SER A 101 -10.78 -5.75 24.02
CA SER A 101 -10.81 -6.89 24.97
C SER A 101 -11.76 -8.01 24.53
N ASN A 102 -12.79 -7.67 23.75
CA ASN A 102 -13.73 -8.59 23.13
C ASN A 102 -13.32 -9.04 21.72
N PHE A 103 -12.07 -8.79 21.31
CA PHE A 103 -11.60 -9.24 20.01
C PHE A 103 -11.43 -10.76 20.00
N GLU A 104 -12.35 -11.44 19.32
CA GLU A 104 -12.29 -12.88 19.11
C GLU A 104 -11.72 -13.19 17.74
N TYR A 105 -10.71 -14.05 17.70
CA TYR A 105 -10.13 -14.51 16.46
C TYR A 105 -11.04 -15.58 15.85
N THR A 106 -11.54 -15.35 14.65
CA THR A 106 -12.07 -16.43 13.82
C THR A 106 -10.99 -17.01 12.91
N VAL A 107 -11.16 -18.26 12.46
CA VAL A 107 -10.24 -18.87 11.48
C VAL A 107 -10.23 -18.05 10.19
N LYS A 108 -11.39 -17.51 9.79
CA LYS A 108 -11.52 -16.66 8.60
C LYS A 108 -10.70 -15.38 8.75
N ASP A 109 -10.82 -14.71 9.89
CA ASP A 109 -10.07 -13.48 10.16
C ASP A 109 -8.58 -13.73 10.17
N ALA A 110 -8.13 -14.78 10.84
CA ALA A 110 -6.71 -15.12 10.89
C ALA A 110 -6.15 -15.54 9.52
N ILE A 111 -6.96 -16.16 8.64
CA ILE A 111 -6.59 -16.38 7.23
C ILE A 111 -6.43 -15.04 6.50
N CYS A 112 -7.35 -14.10 6.68
CA CYS A 112 -7.26 -12.76 6.08
C CYS A 112 -5.98 -12.03 6.53
N MET A 113 -5.71 -12.03 7.84
CA MET A 113 -4.50 -11.44 8.44
C MET A 113 -3.23 -12.08 7.85
N GLN A 114 -3.15 -13.42 7.84
CA GLN A 114 -2.01 -14.16 7.29
C GLN A 114 -1.78 -13.86 5.81
N ARG A 115 -2.85 -13.81 5.01
CA ARG A 115 -2.76 -13.55 3.56
C ARG A 115 -2.22 -12.16 3.28
N LEU A 116 -2.77 -11.14 3.94
CA LEU A 116 -2.29 -9.78 3.80
C LEU A 116 -0.83 -9.66 4.28
N HIS A 117 -0.49 -10.26 5.42
CA HIS A 117 0.87 -10.20 5.93
C HIS A 117 1.89 -10.78 4.95
N ARG A 118 1.58 -11.92 4.32
CA ARG A 118 2.44 -12.52 3.27
C ARG A 118 2.61 -11.61 2.06
N VAL A 119 1.56 -10.90 1.65
CA VAL A 119 1.66 -9.91 0.56
C VAL A 119 2.57 -8.76 0.96
N ILE A 120 2.44 -8.26 2.19
CA ILE A 120 3.32 -7.22 2.72
C ILE A 120 4.77 -7.72 2.79
N GLU A 121 5.03 -8.92 3.30
CA GLU A 121 6.40 -9.48 3.34
C GLU A 121 7.03 -9.59 1.95
N ALA A 122 6.24 -9.95 0.93
CA ALA A 122 6.72 -9.95 -0.45
C ALA A 122 7.11 -8.54 -0.92
N PHE A 123 6.26 -7.53 -0.71
CA PHE A 123 6.59 -6.15 -1.05
C PHE A 123 7.77 -5.59 -0.26
N VAL A 124 7.91 -5.96 1.02
CA VAL A 124 9.05 -5.57 1.85
C VAL A 124 10.34 -6.16 1.32
N ALA A 125 10.34 -7.42 0.90
CA ALA A 125 11.50 -8.07 0.30
C ALA A 125 11.87 -7.43 -1.05
N ASP A 126 10.87 -7.19 -1.91
CA ASP A 126 11.07 -6.55 -3.21
C ASP A 126 11.60 -5.11 -3.05
N PHE A 127 10.97 -4.30 -2.19
CA PHE A 127 11.42 -2.94 -1.86
C PHE A 127 12.83 -2.91 -1.29
N ALA A 128 13.11 -3.75 -0.28
CA ALA A 128 14.43 -3.74 0.37
C ALA A 128 15.53 -4.18 -0.60
N THR A 129 15.25 -5.13 -1.48
CA THR A 129 16.19 -5.56 -2.52
C THR A 129 16.51 -4.39 -3.46
N ALA A 130 15.50 -3.67 -3.95
CA ALA A 130 15.69 -2.53 -4.82
C ALA A 130 16.42 -1.38 -4.11
N ALA A 131 15.96 -1.00 -2.92
CA ALA A 131 16.49 0.14 -2.19
C ALA A 131 17.94 -0.06 -1.71
N LEU A 132 18.32 -1.29 -1.35
CA LEU A 132 19.66 -1.64 -0.87
C LEU A 132 20.63 -2.10 -1.99
N SER A 133 20.17 -2.16 -3.25
CA SER A 133 21.00 -2.61 -4.38
C SER A 133 22.09 -1.62 -4.78
N GLU A 134 21.98 -0.36 -4.35
CA GLU A 134 23.01 0.66 -4.55
C GLU A 134 23.09 1.55 -3.33
N ASN A 135 24.30 2.04 -3.06
CA ASN A 135 24.57 2.98 -2.00
C ASN A 135 23.75 4.28 -2.20
N PRO A 136 23.03 4.78 -1.18
CA PRO A 136 22.12 5.90 -1.34
C PRO A 136 22.80 7.25 -1.66
N LEU A 137 24.11 7.37 -1.40
CA LEU A 137 24.86 8.61 -1.63
C LEU A 137 25.78 8.52 -2.84
N SER A 138 26.41 7.37 -3.07
CA SER A 138 27.37 7.20 -4.16
C SER A 138 26.79 6.54 -5.41
N GLY A 139 25.60 5.94 -5.32
CA GLY A 139 25.00 5.16 -6.42
C GLY A 139 25.79 3.89 -6.79
N VAL A 140 26.83 3.54 -6.02
CA VAL A 140 27.62 2.34 -6.27
C VAL A 140 26.80 1.12 -5.90
N SER A 141 26.73 0.15 -6.82
CA SER A 141 26.02 -1.11 -6.56
C SER A 141 26.56 -1.81 -5.31
N GLU A 142 25.65 -2.17 -4.40
CA GLU A 142 25.91 -2.93 -3.19
C GLU A 142 25.18 -4.29 -3.28
N ASP A 143 25.77 -5.32 -2.71
CA ASP A 143 25.09 -6.61 -2.56
C ASP A 143 24.05 -6.50 -1.43
N PRO A 144 22.73 -6.50 -1.73
CA PRO A 144 21.70 -6.35 -0.71
C PRO A 144 21.68 -7.53 0.27
N THR A 145 22.31 -8.66 -0.08
CA THR A 145 22.38 -9.85 0.80
C THR A 145 23.47 -9.75 1.87
N GLY A 146 24.43 -8.83 1.71
CA GLY A 146 25.55 -8.67 2.64
C GLY A 146 25.15 -8.12 4.02
N LEU A 147 24.00 -7.45 4.12
CA LEU A 147 23.47 -6.87 5.37
C LEU A 147 21.95 -7.00 5.43
N PRO A 148 21.41 -8.08 6.04
CA PRO A 148 19.97 -8.26 6.16
C PRO A 148 19.33 -7.11 6.94
N LEU A 149 18.02 -6.95 6.76
CA LEU A 149 17.24 -5.99 7.53
C LEU A 149 17.32 -6.31 9.03
N SER A 150 17.50 -5.27 9.85
CA SER A 150 17.29 -5.41 11.28
C SER A 150 15.80 -5.62 11.59
N ASP A 151 15.49 -6.09 12.80
CA ASP A 151 14.10 -6.20 13.26
C ASP A 151 13.38 -4.84 13.27
N ASN A 152 14.12 -3.74 13.50
CA ASN A 152 13.57 -2.39 13.46
C ASN A 152 13.22 -1.96 12.04
N GLU A 153 14.13 -2.16 11.09
CA GLU A 153 13.93 -1.82 9.69
C GLU A 153 12.77 -2.61 9.08
N LYS A 154 12.74 -3.93 9.32
CA LYS A 154 11.64 -4.80 8.89
C LYS A 154 10.31 -4.33 9.49
N ARG A 155 10.29 -3.95 10.77
CA ARG A 155 9.07 -3.45 11.43
C ARG A 155 8.58 -2.14 10.81
N ARG A 156 9.46 -1.17 10.57
CA ARG A 156 9.08 0.12 9.95
C ARG A 156 8.44 -0.10 8.59
N LEU A 157 9.11 -0.88 7.73
CA LEU A 157 8.60 -1.19 6.40
C LEU A 157 7.22 -1.86 6.47
N ILE A 158 7.06 -2.92 7.27
CA ILE A 158 5.78 -3.61 7.44
C ILE A 158 4.70 -2.67 7.97
N SER A 159 5.04 -1.84 8.97
CA SER A 159 4.11 -0.88 9.56
C SER A 159 3.64 0.15 8.53
N SER A 160 4.55 0.66 7.69
CA SER A 160 4.23 1.62 6.61
C SER A 160 3.29 1.02 5.56
N PHE A 161 3.50 -0.24 5.15
CA PHE A 161 2.55 -0.95 4.28
C PHE A 161 1.18 -1.15 4.94
N TYR A 162 1.13 -1.48 6.24
CA TYR A 162 -0.14 -1.57 6.96
C TYR A 162 -0.84 -0.21 7.09
N ARG A 163 -0.11 0.88 7.28
CA ARG A 163 -0.69 2.24 7.32
C ARG A 163 -1.27 2.64 5.97
N PHE A 164 -0.58 2.34 4.88
CA PHE A 164 -1.10 2.49 3.52
C PHE A 164 -2.40 1.69 3.34
N GLU A 165 -2.40 0.40 3.65
CA GLU A 165 -3.59 -0.45 3.55
C GLU A 165 -4.74 0.03 4.46
N LEU A 166 -4.43 0.50 5.67
CA LEU A 166 -5.44 1.03 6.59
C LEU A 166 -6.10 2.28 6.00
N TRP A 167 -5.29 3.21 5.51
CA TRP A 167 -5.75 4.44 4.88
C TRP A 167 -6.68 4.15 3.69
N THR A 168 -6.30 3.24 2.79
CA THR A 168 -7.15 2.88 1.65
C THR A 168 -8.51 2.34 2.09
N TRP A 169 -8.58 1.45 3.09
CA TRP A 169 -9.87 0.91 3.55
C TRP A 169 -10.76 1.92 4.28
N LEU A 170 -10.17 2.85 5.04
CA LEU A 170 -10.93 3.83 5.81
C LEU A 170 -11.52 4.92 4.92
N PHE A 171 -10.80 5.33 3.89
CA PHE A 171 -11.10 6.55 3.12
C PHE A 171 -11.35 6.32 1.62
N GLN A 172 -11.36 5.07 1.16
CA GLN A 172 -11.78 4.75 -0.21
C GLN A 172 -13.17 5.33 -0.49
N THR A 173 -13.27 6.09 -1.57
CA THR A 173 -14.55 6.58 -2.09
C THR A 173 -15.41 5.39 -2.47
N ARG A 174 -16.49 5.17 -1.73
CA ARG A 174 -17.48 4.14 -2.04
C ARG A 174 -18.53 4.78 -2.92
N ASN A 175 -18.30 4.87 -4.22
CA ASN A 175 -19.25 5.59 -5.08
C ASN A 175 -20.66 5.01 -4.97
N GLN A 176 -21.64 5.89 -5.19
CA GLN A 176 -23.02 5.50 -5.36
C GLN A 176 -23.03 4.64 -6.62
N ASP A 177 -23.27 3.33 -6.50
CA ASP A 177 -23.96 2.64 -7.59
C ASP A 177 -25.14 3.55 -7.94
N HIS A 178 -25.16 4.12 -9.15
CA HIS A 178 -26.17 5.10 -9.60
C HIS A 178 -27.62 4.60 -9.42
N GLU A 179 -27.81 3.34 -9.04
CA GLU A 179 -29.10 2.67 -8.81
C GLU A 179 -29.34 2.17 -7.37
N ARG A 180 -28.42 2.32 -6.39
CA ARG A 180 -28.55 1.63 -5.09
C ARG A 180 -28.19 2.46 -3.86
N LYS A 181 -29.27 2.87 -3.18
CA LYS A 181 -29.40 3.36 -1.79
C LYS A 181 -28.57 4.61 -1.42
N PRO A 182 -29.18 5.64 -0.82
CA PRO A 182 -28.43 6.77 -0.31
C PRO A 182 -27.44 6.30 0.76
N LYS A 183 -26.20 6.81 0.70
CA LYS A 183 -25.20 6.60 1.75
C LYS A 183 -25.75 7.05 3.10
N GLU A 184 -25.51 6.28 4.15
CA GLU A 184 -25.89 6.67 5.52
C GLU A 184 -25.11 7.90 6.00
N THR A 185 -23.86 8.08 5.54
CA THR A 185 -23.00 9.22 5.89
C THR A 185 -22.13 9.65 4.70
N THR A 186 -21.74 10.92 4.67
CA THR A 186 -20.77 11.45 3.68
C THR A 186 -19.36 10.91 3.91
N ASP A 187 -18.56 10.88 2.84
CA ASP A 187 -17.15 10.53 2.92
C ASP A 187 -16.36 11.63 3.68
N PHE A 188 -15.12 11.35 4.07
CA PHE A 188 -14.24 12.32 4.73
C PHE A 188 -13.53 13.20 3.71
N SER A 189 -13.55 14.52 3.91
CA SER A 189 -12.75 15.44 3.09
C SER A 189 -11.24 15.26 3.36
N PRO A 190 -10.34 15.71 2.48
CA PRO A 190 -8.89 15.65 2.73
C PRO A 190 -8.46 16.28 4.05
N GLU A 191 -9.04 17.43 4.39
CA GLU A 191 -8.77 18.15 5.64
C GLU A 191 -9.18 17.30 6.85
N GLU A 192 -10.35 16.67 6.78
CA GLU A 192 -10.80 15.77 7.84
C GLU A 192 -9.90 14.54 7.95
N GLN A 193 -9.47 13.96 6.83
CA GLN A 193 -8.53 12.82 6.82
C GLN A 193 -7.20 13.20 7.48
N TRP A 194 -6.70 14.41 7.21
CA TRP A 194 -5.51 14.94 7.86
C TRP A 194 -5.67 15.00 9.38
N ASP A 195 -6.72 15.67 9.85
CA ASP A 195 -6.95 15.92 11.27
C ASP A 195 -7.11 14.65 12.10
N ILE A 196 -7.76 13.62 11.54
CA ILE A 196 -8.09 12.40 12.27
C ILE A 196 -7.07 11.28 12.10
N PHE A 197 -6.24 11.31 11.06
CA PHE A 197 -5.29 10.24 10.76
C PHE A 197 -3.85 10.74 10.63
N PHE A 198 -3.56 11.56 9.64
CA PHE A 198 -2.18 11.89 9.27
C PHE A 198 -1.48 12.81 10.28
N GLN A 199 -2.17 13.81 10.82
CA GLN A 199 -1.62 14.73 11.83
C GLN A 199 -1.25 14.01 13.15
N LYS A 200 -1.59 12.72 13.29
CA LYS A 200 -1.22 11.89 14.45
C LYS A 200 0.11 11.17 14.28
N LEU A 201 0.71 11.26 13.09
CA LEU A 201 2.01 10.67 12.75
C LEU A 201 3.06 11.78 12.71
N ALA A 202 4.27 11.48 13.17
CA ALA A 202 5.39 12.41 13.03
C ALA A 202 5.79 12.55 11.54
N PRO A 203 6.45 13.66 11.13
CA PRO A 203 6.81 13.88 9.73
C PRO A 203 7.61 12.73 9.10
N TRP A 204 8.55 12.13 9.82
CA TRP A 204 9.30 10.97 9.31
C TRP A 204 8.45 9.70 9.19
N GLU A 205 7.42 9.52 10.02
CA GLU A 205 6.49 8.38 9.89
C GLU A 205 5.54 8.56 8.70
N LEU A 206 5.14 9.80 8.42
CA LEU A 206 4.42 10.17 7.19
C LEU A 206 5.30 9.95 5.96
N GLU A 207 6.55 10.38 6.01
CA GLU A 207 7.52 10.17 4.94
C GLU A 207 7.78 8.67 4.68
N GLN A 208 7.79 7.84 5.73
CA GLN A 208 7.85 6.39 5.58
C GLN A 208 6.62 5.83 4.84
N MET A 209 5.42 6.29 5.20
CA MET A 209 4.19 5.90 4.49
C MET A 209 4.21 6.38 3.03
N TYR A 210 4.68 7.60 2.78
CA TYR A 210 4.80 8.18 1.44
C TYR A 210 5.83 7.44 0.57
N THR A 211 6.95 7.04 1.16
CA THR A 211 7.97 6.21 0.51
C THR A 211 7.37 4.90 -0.03
N VAL A 212 6.53 4.24 0.77
CA VAL A 212 5.82 3.02 0.35
C VAL A 212 4.80 3.32 -0.75
N HIS A 213 4.07 4.44 -0.64
CA HIS A 213 3.14 4.88 -1.68
C HIS A 213 3.84 5.07 -3.03
N GLU A 214 4.96 5.80 -3.09
CA GLU A 214 5.72 5.99 -4.32
C GLU A 214 6.28 4.68 -4.87
N TYR A 215 6.77 3.78 -4.01
CA TYR A 215 7.19 2.46 -4.44
C TYR A 215 6.05 1.68 -5.12
N LEU A 216 4.89 1.63 -4.48
CA LEU A 216 3.71 0.94 -5.02
C LEU A 216 3.23 1.58 -6.33
N TYR A 217 3.33 2.91 -6.44
CA TYR A 217 3.00 3.64 -7.67
C TYR A 217 3.89 3.20 -8.83
N ARG A 218 5.22 3.22 -8.65
CA ARG A 218 6.18 2.75 -9.66
C ARG A 218 5.90 1.32 -10.12
N GLU A 219 5.66 0.42 -9.16
CA GLU A 219 5.37 -0.97 -9.46
C GLU A 219 4.04 -1.13 -10.23
N LEU A 220 3.03 -0.33 -9.90
CA LEU A 220 1.74 -0.31 -10.62
C LEU A 220 1.85 0.31 -12.01
N SER A 221 2.70 1.33 -12.19
CA SER A 221 2.87 2.04 -13.47
C SER A 221 3.28 1.08 -14.59
N ILE A 222 4.08 0.05 -14.30
CA ILE A 222 4.51 -0.94 -15.32
C ILE A 222 3.29 -1.65 -15.97
N PRO A 223 2.45 -2.41 -15.25
CA PRO A 223 1.28 -3.06 -15.82
C PRO A 223 0.19 -2.07 -16.25
N PHE A 224 0.05 -0.95 -15.56
CA PHE A 224 -0.98 0.05 -15.88
C PHE A 224 -0.67 0.73 -17.22
N ASN A 225 0.55 1.24 -17.41
CA ASN A 225 0.93 1.96 -18.62
C ASN A 225 0.88 1.04 -19.86
N GLU A 226 1.21 -0.25 -19.73
CA GLU A 226 1.03 -1.22 -20.82
C GLU A 226 -0.45 -1.32 -21.24
N VAL A 227 -1.39 -1.41 -20.30
CA VAL A 227 -2.81 -1.49 -20.63
C VAL A 227 -3.30 -0.17 -21.21
N ALA A 228 -2.99 0.95 -20.56
CA ALA A 228 -3.44 2.27 -20.92
C ALA A 228 -2.90 2.76 -22.28
N ALA A 229 -1.67 2.39 -22.65
CA ALA A 229 -1.09 2.72 -23.94
C ALA A 229 -1.78 2.01 -25.11
N HIS A 230 -2.33 0.81 -24.88
CA HIS A 230 -2.75 -0.08 -25.96
C HIS A 230 -4.25 -0.35 -26.02
N ASP A 231 -4.99 -0.26 -24.92
CA ASP A 231 -6.41 -0.57 -24.95
C ASP A 231 -7.20 0.50 -25.70
N VAL A 232 -8.04 0.06 -26.64
CA VAL A 232 -8.86 0.96 -27.46
C VAL A 232 -9.87 1.73 -26.61
N GLN A 233 -10.51 1.07 -25.63
CA GLN A 233 -11.53 1.70 -24.79
C GLN A 233 -10.92 2.72 -23.82
N TRP A 234 -9.76 2.41 -23.23
CA TRP A 234 -9.02 3.37 -22.40
C TRP A 234 -8.54 4.58 -23.21
N GLY A 235 -8.18 4.36 -24.48
CA GLY A 235 -7.86 5.46 -25.40
C GLY A 235 -9.06 6.37 -25.70
N VAL A 236 -10.29 5.85 -25.68
CA VAL A 236 -11.50 6.67 -25.81
C VAL A 236 -11.66 7.60 -24.61
N TRP A 237 -11.41 7.08 -23.42
CA TRP A 237 -11.48 7.83 -22.16
C TRP A 237 -10.25 8.70 -21.89
N SER A 238 -9.31 8.77 -22.83
CA SER A 238 -8.07 9.54 -22.70
C SER A 238 -7.32 9.20 -21.41
N VAL A 239 -7.28 7.91 -21.04
CA VAL A 239 -6.53 7.50 -19.85
C VAL A 239 -5.06 7.84 -20.06
N ARG A 240 -4.52 8.69 -19.19
CA ARG A 240 -3.09 9.05 -19.17
C ARG A 240 -2.24 7.83 -18.87
N TYR A 241 -1.13 7.73 -19.58
CA TYR A 241 -0.10 6.71 -19.40
C TYR A 241 1.27 7.38 -19.53
N ASP A 242 2.33 6.61 -19.35
CA ASP A 242 3.74 7.04 -19.40
C ASP A 242 4.29 7.67 -18.12
N ASP A 243 3.44 8.10 -17.18
CA ASP A 243 3.90 8.46 -15.85
C ASP A 243 4.37 7.21 -15.07
N THR A 244 5.58 7.26 -14.55
CA THR A 244 6.23 6.22 -13.75
C THR A 244 6.39 6.63 -12.29
N GLU A 245 6.49 7.93 -12.03
CA GLU A 245 6.57 8.51 -10.69
C GLU A 245 5.31 9.26 -10.30
N VAL A 246 5.09 9.37 -8.98
CA VAL A 246 3.90 10.02 -8.42
C VAL A 246 3.81 11.49 -8.84
N TRP A 247 4.94 12.20 -8.93
CA TRP A 247 4.96 13.62 -9.26
C TRP A 247 4.63 13.90 -10.73
N GLU A 248 4.96 12.97 -11.64
CA GLU A 248 4.60 13.05 -13.07
C GLU A 248 3.09 12.91 -13.29
N GLY A 249 2.42 12.10 -12.44
CA GLY A 249 0.99 11.86 -12.51
C GLY A 249 0.13 12.66 -11.52
N ASP A 250 0.73 13.47 -10.65
CA ASP A 250 0.05 14.00 -9.45
C ASP A 250 -1.20 14.81 -9.80
N GLY A 251 -2.36 14.29 -9.39
CA GLY A 251 -3.66 14.91 -9.65
C GLY A 251 -4.12 14.86 -11.11
N MET A 252 -3.36 14.23 -12.01
CA MET A 252 -3.68 14.12 -13.43
C MET A 252 -4.09 12.69 -13.85
N ASN A 253 -3.57 11.65 -13.18
CA ASN A 253 -3.88 10.25 -13.51
C ASN A 253 -4.89 9.60 -12.55
N VAL A 254 -6.12 10.12 -12.54
CA VAL A 254 -7.22 9.66 -11.66
C VAL A 254 -7.49 8.16 -11.78
N ALA A 255 -7.30 7.58 -12.97
CA ALA A 255 -7.50 6.16 -13.21
C ALA A 255 -6.47 5.31 -12.42
N LYS A 256 -5.20 5.71 -12.41
CA LYS A 256 -4.14 5.03 -11.66
C LYS A 256 -4.37 5.18 -10.15
N ASP A 257 -4.78 6.36 -9.73
CA ASP A 257 -5.13 6.66 -8.33
C ASP A 257 -6.24 5.75 -7.82
N TYR A 258 -7.26 5.51 -8.65
CA TYR A 258 -8.32 4.56 -8.34
C TYR A 258 -7.80 3.16 -8.03
N TYR A 259 -6.84 2.66 -8.81
CA TYR A 259 -6.26 1.35 -8.58
C TYR A 259 -5.35 1.31 -7.36
N MET A 260 -4.67 2.40 -7.03
CA MET A 260 -3.91 2.52 -5.77
C MET A 260 -4.81 2.34 -4.55
N PHE A 261 -6.04 2.89 -4.58
CA PHE A 261 -7.03 2.73 -3.51
C PHE A 261 -7.63 1.34 -3.37
N ARG A 262 -7.37 0.40 -4.30
CA ARG A 262 -7.88 -0.99 -4.21
C ARG A 262 -7.08 -1.86 -3.23
N GLY A 263 -5.97 -1.35 -2.69
CA GLY A 263 -5.18 -1.98 -1.63
C GLY A 263 -4.17 -3.02 -2.12
N LEU A 264 -3.31 -3.46 -1.21
CA LEU A 264 -2.10 -4.25 -1.48
C LEU A 264 -2.39 -5.60 -2.12
N ASN A 265 -3.49 -6.27 -1.74
CA ASN A 265 -3.88 -7.54 -2.35
C ASN A 265 -4.25 -7.38 -3.82
N PHE A 266 -4.86 -6.25 -4.20
CA PHE A 266 -5.17 -5.94 -5.59
C PHE A 266 -3.89 -5.60 -6.34
N LEU A 267 -3.08 -4.69 -5.80
CA LEU A 267 -1.82 -4.26 -6.42
C LEU A 267 -0.92 -5.47 -6.70
N ARG A 268 -0.74 -6.39 -5.73
CA ARG A 268 0.08 -7.58 -5.94
C ARG A 268 -0.42 -8.44 -7.10
N LYS A 269 -1.74 -8.59 -7.25
CA LYS A 269 -2.31 -9.37 -8.37
C LYS A 269 -2.01 -8.73 -9.71
N VAL A 270 -2.14 -7.41 -9.83
CA VAL A 270 -1.87 -6.68 -11.10
C VAL A 270 -0.37 -6.73 -11.42
N ILE A 271 0.49 -6.40 -10.46
CA ILE A 271 1.94 -6.36 -10.62
C ILE A 271 2.50 -7.73 -11.05
N THR A 272 1.95 -8.82 -10.50
CA THR A 272 2.40 -10.17 -10.81
C THR A 272 1.71 -10.81 -12.03
N ALA A 273 0.72 -10.13 -12.63
CA ALA A 273 0.03 -10.61 -13.83
C ALA A 273 0.94 -10.54 -15.06
N LYS A 274 0.90 -11.59 -15.89
CA LYS A 274 1.80 -11.76 -17.02
C LYS A 274 1.13 -11.34 -18.33
N GLY A 275 1.66 -10.27 -18.91
CA GLY A 275 1.24 -9.75 -20.20
C GLY A 275 -0.11 -9.04 -20.17
N TYR A 276 -0.41 -8.42 -21.30
CA TYR A 276 -1.56 -7.54 -21.47
C TYR A 276 -2.91 -8.16 -21.06
N ASP A 277 -3.27 -9.34 -21.56
CA ASP A 277 -4.64 -9.88 -21.37
C ASP A 277 -4.98 -10.15 -19.90
N ASP A 278 -4.01 -10.63 -19.12
CA ASP A 278 -4.20 -10.87 -17.68
C ASP A 278 -4.25 -9.55 -16.90
N ARG A 279 -3.42 -8.57 -17.26
CA ARG A 279 -3.42 -7.23 -16.65
C ARG A 279 -4.72 -6.49 -16.94
N TYR A 280 -5.17 -6.47 -18.20
CA TYR A 280 -6.44 -5.89 -18.64
C TYR A 280 -7.64 -6.49 -17.90
N ARG A 281 -7.67 -7.82 -17.73
CA ARG A 281 -8.77 -8.49 -17.01
C ARG A 281 -8.86 -8.06 -15.54
N ILE A 282 -7.75 -7.69 -14.92
CA ILE A 282 -7.73 -7.24 -13.52
C ILE A 282 -8.00 -5.73 -13.43
N LEU A 283 -7.36 -4.94 -14.29
CA LEU A 283 -7.54 -3.49 -14.44
C LEU A 283 -8.83 -3.17 -15.20
N ASN A 284 -9.97 -3.70 -14.78
CA ASN A 284 -11.28 -3.51 -15.43
C ASN A 284 -11.47 -2.11 -16.05
N PRO A 285 -11.82 -1.97 -17.35
CA PRO A 285 -12.01 -0.67 -17.97
C PRO A 285 -13.01 0.22 -17.23
N ASN A 286 -14.01 -0.34 -16.54
CA ASN A 286 -14.95 0.46 -15.74
C ASN A 286 -14.36 0.84 -14.38
N PHE A 287 -13.21 1.53 -14.38
CA PHE A 287 -12.74 2.23 -13.20
C PHE A 287 -13.65 3.43 -12.92
N ASP A 288 -13.70 3.83 -11.66
CA ASP A 288 -14.54 4.92 -11.22
C ASP A 288 -13.64 6.06 -10.74
N TYR A 289 -14.20 7.27 -10.59
CA TYR A 289 -13.46 8.38 -10.04
C TYR A 289 -13.12 8.08 -8.58
N ALA A 290 -11.84 7.87 -8.29
CA ALA A 290 -11.39 7.73 -6.91
C ALA A 290 -11.24 9.10 -6.24
N GLY A 291 -11.34 9.09 -4.91
CA GLY A 291 -11.00 10.25 -4.10
C GLY A 291 -9.53 10.66 -4.27
N MET A 292 -9.18 11.80 -3.69
CA MET A 292 -7.84 12.37 -3.76
C MET A 292 -6.76 11.41 -3.25
N THR A 293 -5.63 11.34 -3.98
CA THR A 293 -4.45 10.52 -3.63
C THR A 293 -3.77 10.98 -2.36
N LEU A 294 -2.86 10.13 -1.84
CA LEU A 294 -1.97 10.54 -0.75
C LEU A 294 -1.14 11.77 -1.14
N SER A 295 -0.64 11.83 -2.37
CA SER A 295 0.10 13.00 -2.90
C SER A 295 -0.75 14.26 -2.91
N THR A 296 -2.01 14.15 -3.37
CA THR A 296 -2.94 15.28 -3.36
C THR A 296 -3.22 15.73 -1.93
N ILE A 297 -3.51 14.81 -1.00
CA ILE A 297 -3.75 15.15 0.41
C ILE A 297 -2.55 15.88 0.99
N VAL A 298 -1.34 15.31 0.87
CA VAL A 298 -0.11 15.92 1.37
C VAL A 298 0.11 17.31 0.75
N ARG A 299 -0.12 17.47 -0.55
CA ARG A 299 0.01 18.75 -1.26
C ARG A 299 -1.02 19.79 -0.84
N SER A 300 -2.28 19.41 -0.62
CA SER A 300 -3.32 20.33 -0.15
C SER A 300 -2.99 20.96 1.20
N LEU A 301 -2.20 20.27 2.01
CA LEU A 301 -1.80 20.71 3.35
C LEU A 301 -0.53 21.54 3.36
N ASN A 302 0.25 21.45 2.28
CA ASN A 302 1.40 22.31 2.03
C ASN A 302 1.00 23.79 1.80
N LEU A 303 -0.30 24.10 1.79
CA LEU A 303 -0.82 25.46 1.68
C LEU A 303 -0.75 26.27 3.00
N GLU A 304 -0.60 25.62 4.17
CA GLU A 304 -0.38 26.28 5.47
C GLU A 304 1.12 26.44 5.79
N ASP A 305 1.88 26.97 4.83
CA ASP A 305 3.33 27.17 4.97
C ASP A 305 3.64 28.49 5.68
N ASP A 306 4.41 28.42 6.77
CA ASP A 306 4.90 29.60 7.47
C ASP A 306 6.14 30.24 6.79
N GLN A 307 6.63 29.62 5.71
CA GLN A 307 7.82 30.04 4.97
C GLN A 307 9.10 30.03 5.83
N VAL A 308 9.10 29.29 6.95
CA VAL A 308 10.24 29.17 7.85
C VAL A 308 10.98 27.86 7.57
N PRO A 309 12.26 27.91 7.18
CA PRO A 309 13.07 26.70 7.05
C PRO A 309 13.21 25.95 8.38
N LEU A 310 13.25 24.62 8.34
CA LEU A 310 13.35 23.75 9.52
C LEU A 310 14.53 24.12 10.46
N GLU A 311 15.67 24.51 9.90
CA GLU A 311 16.87 24.91 10.65
C GLU A 311 16.66 26.13 11.56
N ARG A 312 15.61 26.93 11.31
CA ARG A 312 15.28 28.14 12.08
C ARG A 312 14.32 27.88 13.23
N TYR A 313 13.75 26.68 13.33
CA TYR A 313 12.90 26.32 14.46
C TYR A 313 13.75 26.07 15.71
N ASP A 314 13.30 26.60 16.85
CA ASP A 314 13.89 26.39 18.16
C ASP A 314 13.02 25.49 19.05
N GLY A 315 13.62 24.97 20.12
CA GLY A 315 13.06 24.02 21.10
C GLY A 315 11.58 23.70 20.99
N GLU A 316 10.73 24.53 21.62
CA GLU A 316 9.28 24.31 21.73
C GLU A 316 8.56 24.38 20.38
N ASN A 317 8.98 25.26 19.48
CA ASN A 317 8.40 25.38 18.14
C ASN A 317 8.71 24.14 17.28
N LEU A 318 9.93 23.61 17.41
CA LEU A 318 10.34 22.39 16.72
C LEU A 318 9.54 21.18 17.23
N GLU A 319 9.37 21.03 18.54
CA GLU A 319 8.56 19.94 19.11
C GLU A 319 7.09 20.02 18.71
N ALA A 320 6.51 21.23 18.67
CA ALA A 320 5.13 21.44 18.23
C ALA A 320 4.92 21.03 16.77
N VAL A 321 5.90 21.27 15.91
CA VAL A 321 5.84 20.98 14.47
C VAL A 321 6.15 19.53 14.14
N LEU A 322 7.15 18.94 14.80
CA LEU A 322 7.51 17.54 14.58
C LEU A 322 6.56 16.56 15.28
N GLY A 323 5.85 17.04 16.31
CA GLY A 323 5.00 16.19 17.13
C GLY A 323 5.80 15.09 17.84
N SER A 324 5.07 14.12 18.35
CA SER A 324 5.65 12.93 18.99
C SER A 324 5.47 11.71 18.10
N SER A 325 6.49 10.85 18.05
CA SER A 325 6.41 9.58 17.31
C SER A 325 5.19 8.77 17.72
N PHE A 326 4.37 8.38 16.74
CA PHE A 326 3.18 7.58 16.96
C PHE A 326 3.53 6.22 17.56
N VAL A 327 4.60 5.60 17.05
CA VAL A 327 5.22 4.43 17.67
C VAL A 327 6.55 4.83 18.27
N LYS A 328 6.83 4.42 19.51
CA LYS A 328 8.15 4.61 20.11
C LYS A 328 9.16 3.72 19.38
N ASP A 329 9.87 4.30 18.42
CA ASP A 329 11.03 3.68 17.80
C ASP A 329 12.25 3.92 18.69
N PRO A 330 12.93 2.87 19.19
CA PRO A 330 14.14 3.04 19.98
C PRO A 330 15.33 3.54 19.16
N ASP A 331 15.29 3.39 17.83
CA ASP A 331 16.37 3.82 16.94
C ASP A 331 16.06 5.22 16.37
N PRO A 332 16.96 6.20 16.55
CA PRO A 332 16.72 7.58 16.12
C PRO A 332 17.00 7.81 14.63
N GLY A 333 17.48 6.79 13.90
CA GLY A 333 17.94 6.89 12.51
C GLY A 333 16.95 7.57 11.57
N PRO A 334 15.69 7.10 11.48
CA PRO A 334 14.67 7.71 10.63
C PRO A 334 14.46 9.20 10.88
N ALA A 335 14.26 9.59 12.15
CA ALA A 335 14.02 10.97 12.53
C ALA A 335 15.26 11.84 12.26
N GLN A 336 16.46 11.33 12.49
CA GLN A 336 17.71 12.02 12.18
C GLN A 336 17.93 12.18 10.67
N ALA A 337 17.69 11.14 9.88
CA ALA A 337 17.83 11.17 8.43
C ALA A 337 16.84 12.15 7.78
N TRP A 338 15.58 12.14 8.25
CA TRP A 338 14.58 13.12 7.86
C TRP A 338 15.02 14.53 8.21
N LYS A 339 15.39 14.78 9.48
CA LYS A 339 15.82 16.12 9.92
C LYS A 339 17.03 16.62 9.14
N TRP A 340 18.02 15.76 8.92
CA TRP A 340 19.26 16.08 8.18
C TRP A 340 18.99 16.57 6.75
N THR A 341 18.03 15.93 6.06
CA THR A 341 17.70 16.24 4.66
C THR A 341 16.74 17.41 4.52
N HIS A 342 15.99 17.74 5.57
CA HIS A 342 14.91 18.74 5.53
C HIS A 342 15.28 20.10 6.14
N LEU A 343 16.52 20.30 6.59
CA LEU A 343 16.96 21.53 7.28
C LEU A 343 16.58 22.83 6.54
N LYS A 344 16.72 22.83 5.21
CA LYS A 344 16.46 24.01 4.36
C LYS A 344 15.04 24.08 3.80
N LEU A 345 14.22 23.07 4.07
CA LEU A 345 12.85 22.99 3.59
C LEU A 345 11.92 23.69 4.58
N THR A 346 10.83 24.25 4.06
CA THR A 346 9.73 24.81 4.84
C THR A 346 8.66 23.75 5.06
N ARG A 347 7.64 24.08 5.86
CA ARG A 347 6.61 23.13 6.29
C ARG A 347 5.85 22.49 5.12
N SER A 348 5.68 23.22 4.03
CA SER A 348 5.10 22.74 2.76
C SER A 348 5.92 21.64 2.07
N ASN A 349 7.11 21.33 2.56
CA ASN A 349 7.99 20.35 1.96
C ASN A 349 8.46 19.32 2.97
N PHE A 350 7.79 19.20 4.11
CA PHE A 350 8.16 18.25 5.17
C PHE A 350 7.81 16.80 4.84
N VAL A 351 6.83 16.58 3.97
CA VAL A 351 6.39 15.25 3.58
C VAL A 351 6.20 15.23 2.08
N GLY A 352 6.66 14.17 1.42
CA GLY A 352 6.42 13.93 0.00
C GLY A 352 7.07 14.94 -0.94
N CYS A 353 8.01 15.75 -0.45
CA CYS A 353 8.72 16.73 -1.24
C CYS A 353 9.42 16.06 -2.43
N TRP A 354 9.22 16.59 -3.64
CA TRP A 354 9.75 15.98 -4.87
C TRP A 354 11.29 15.92 -4.87
N TYR A 355 11.96 16.88 -4.23
CA TYR A 355 13.42 16.91 -4.07
C TYR A 355 13.99 15.70 -3.31
N MET A 356 13.15 14.95 -2.61
CA MET A 356 13.52 13.77 -1.81
C MET A 356 13.18 12.46 -2.52
N ARG A 357 12.68 12.49 -3.76
CA ARG A 357 12.24 11.29 -4.50
C ARG A 357 13.32 10.20 -4.57
N ASP A 358 14.56 10.57 -4.84
CA ASP A 358 15.66 9.61 -4.97
C ASP A 358 16.05 9.01 -3.62
N LEU A 359 16.03 9.82 -2.55
CA LEU A 359 16.23 9.34 -1.20
C LEU A 359 15.10 8.41 -0.74
N ARG A 360 13.85 8.72 -1.09
CA ARG A 360 12.69 7.85 -0.82
C ARG A 360 12.77 6.55 -1.62
N ARG A 361 13.21 6.58 -2.88
CA ARG A 361 13.49 5.38 -3.67
C ARG A 361 14.51 4.47 -2.97
N ARG A 362 15.46 5.06 -2.23
CA ARG A 362 16.42 4.35 -1.38
C ARG A 362 15.94 4.08 0.04
N GLY A 363 14.74 4.50 0.42
CA GLY A 363 14.17 4.28 1.75
C GLY A 363 14.91 5.00 2.87
N TYR A 364 15.47 6.19 2.67
CA TYR A 364 16.34 6.86 3.66
C TYR A 364 15.73 7.01 5.08
N VAL A 365 14.40 7.07 5.22
CA VAL A 365 13.67 7.09 6.50
C VAL A 365 13.29 5.70 7.05
N MET A 366 13.71 4.62 6.40
CA MET A 366 13.42 3.24 6.79
C MET A 366 14.55 2.58 7.58
N TRP A 367 15.75 3.15 7.52
CA TRP A 367 16.97 2.49 7.95
C TRP A 367 17.40 2.85 9.36
N ASP A 368 18.05 1.90 10.02
CA ASP A 368 18.62 2.12 11.35
C ASP A 368 19.75 3.14 11.30
N GLN A 369 19.94 3.87 12.40
CA GLN A 369 21.04 4.82 12.56
C GLN A 369 22.40 4.19 12.24
N SER A 370 22.60 2.94 12.68
CA SER A 370 23.85 2.21 12.42
C SER A 370 24.13 2.00 10.92
N ARG A 371 23.10 1.73 10.11
CA ARG A 371 23.22 1.58 8.66
C ARG A 371 23.52 2.92 8.00
N LEU A 372 22.80 3.96 8.40
CA LEU A 372 23.00 5.33 7.89
C LEU A 372 24.41 5.85 8.18
N VAL A 373 24.93 5.64 9.40
CA VAL A 373 26.31 5.99 9.77
C VAL A 373 27.33 5.21 8.93
N ARG A 374 27.09 3.91 8.70
CA ARG A 374 27.98 3.10 7.84
C ARG A 374 28.05 3.64 6.42
N TRP A 375 26.94 4.11 5.88
CA TRP A 375 26.91 4.78 4.58
C TRP A 375 27.47 6.20 4.59
N ARG A 376 27.87 6.73 5.75
CA ARG A 376 28.31 8.12 5.92
C ARG A 376 27.22 9.11 5.50
N PHE A 377 25.97 8.74 5.72
CA PHE A 377 24.79 9.55 5.37
C PHE A 377 24.87 10.98 5.93
N PHE A 378 25.34 11.10 7.18
CA PHE A 378 25.47 12.36 7.90
C PHE A 378 26.81 13.08 7.68
N GLU A 379 27.76 12.50 6.93
CA GLU A 379 29.06 13.12 6.66
C GLU A 379 29.13 13.72 5.24
N SER A 380 28.15 13.40 4.39
CA SER A 380 28.07 13.99 3.05
C SER A 380 27.80 15.50 3.18
N PRO A 381 28.38 16.33 2.29
CA PRO A 381 27.94 17.72 2.18
C PRO A 381 26.41 17.73 2.01
N GLU A 382 25.75 18.75 2.56
CA GLU A 382 24.29 18.89 2.60
C GLU A 382 23.62 18.34 1.33
N TRP A 383 22.53 17.57 1.49
CA TRP A 383 21.78 16.98 0.37
C TRP A 383 21.55 18.02 -0.71
N GLN A 384 22.05 17.73 -1.91
CA GLN A 384 21.85 18.58 -3.08
C GLN A 384 20.51 18.18 -3.69
N PHE A 385 19.65 19.18 -3.87
CA PHE A 385 18.40 18.95 -4.56
C PHE A 385 18.68 18.52 -6.00
N PRO A 386 18.00 17.48 -6.48
CA PRO A 386 18.14 17.08 -7.88
C PRO A 386 17.69 18.22 -8.79
N ASP A 387 18.28 18.30 -9.98
CA ASP A 387 17.81 19.17 -11.04
C ASP A 387 16.36 18.79 -11.43
N ASP A 388 15.64 19.76 -11.98
CA ASP A 388 14.31 19.52 -12.56
C ASP A 388 14.46 18.46 -13.67
N PRO A 389 13.80 17.29 -13.54
CA PRO A 389 14.10 16.14 -14.39
C PRO A 389 13.62 16.30 -15.84
N ASP A 390 12.66 17.19 -16.11
CA ASP A 390 12.03 17.33 -17.42
C ASP A 390 12.31 18.68 -18.05
N ASP A 391 12.77 18.66 -19.30
CA ASP A 391 12.63 19.79 -20.21
C ASP A 391 11.14 19.92 -20.56
N GLU A 392 10.55 21.10 -20.38
CA GLU A 392 9.13 21.37 -20.71
C GLU A 392 8.78 20.91 -22.14
N ASP A 393 9.77 20.95 -23.05
CA ASP A 393 9.63 20.48 -24.43
C ASP A 393 9.43 18.96 -24.52
N GLU A 394 10.09 18.16 -23.67
CA GLU A 394 9.94 16.70 -23.64
C GLU A 394 8.57 16.29 -23.09
N GLU A 395 8.10 16.95 -22.03
CA GLU A 395 6.76 16.70 -21.49
C GLU A 395 5.67 17.00 -22.52
N HIS A 396 5.75 18.15 -23.19
CA HIS A 396 4.81 18.53 -24.24
C HIS A 396 4.82 17.53 -25.41
N ALA A 397 6.00 17.05 -25.82
CA ALA A 397 6.11 16.05 -26.88
C ALA A 397 5.43 14.72 -26.51
N ARG A 398 5.57 14.27 -25.26
CA ARG A 398 4.89 13.06 -24.74
C ARG A 398 3.37 13.24 -24.73
N GLU A 399 2.88 14.40 -24.29
CA GLU A 399 1.45 14.70 -24.29
C GLU A 399 0.86 14.68 -25.71
N GLU A 400 1.51 15.32 -26.68
CA GLU A 400 1.06 15.29 -28.07
C GLU A 400 1.01 13.88 -28.66
N GLU A 401 1.98 13.02 -28.32
CA GLU A 401 1.98 11.63 -28.76
C GLU A 401 0.79 10.85 -28.19
N MET A 402 0.50 11.02 -26.90
CA MET A 402 -0.68 10.44 -26.27
C MET A 402 -1.98 10.92 -26.92
N GLU A 403 -2.10 12.23 -27.19
CA GLU A 403 -3.28 12.80 -27.83
C GLU A 403 -3.52 12.22 -29.23
N ARG A 404 -2.47 12.06 -30.03
CA ARG A 404 -2.53 11.40 -31.35
C ARG A 404 -2.99 9.95 -31.21
N SER A 405 -2.43 9.21 -30.26
CA SER A 405 -2.81 7.83 -29.96
C SER A 405 -4.28 7.72 -29.55
N TRP A 406 -4.77 8.56 -28.65
CA TRP A 406 -6.17 8.59 -28.22
C TRP A 406 -7.11 8.94 -29.37
N ALA A 407 -6.75 9.93 -30.21
CA ALA A 407 -7.56 10.30 -31.37
C ALA A 407 -7.73 9.12 -32.35
N GLN A 408 -6.67 8.35 -32.57
CA GLN A 408 -6.74 7.16 -33.43
C GLN A 408 -7.58 6.05 -32.81
N ARG A 409 -7.41 5.77 -31.51
CA ARG A 409 -8.21 4.76 -30.79
C ARG A 409 -9.70 5.14 -30.71
N ARG A 410 -10.04 6.42 -30.56
CA ARG A 410 -11.42 6.93 -30.71
C ARG A 410 -12.03 6.61 -32.07
N ARG A 411 -11.26 6.76 -33.16
CA ARG A 411 -11.72 6.41 -34.52
C ARG A 411 -11.95 4.91 -34.68
N LEU A 412 -11.09 4.07 -34.10
CA LEU A 412 -11.27 2.61 -34.11
C LEU A 412 -12.52 2.20 -33.33
N TYR A 413 -12.73 2.78 -32.15
CA TYR A 413 -13.91 2.54 -31.32
C TYR A 413 -15.21 2.91 -32.06
N ARG A 414 -15.26 4.07 -32.74
CA ARG A 414 -16.41 4.48 -33.57
C ARG A 414 -16.73 3.51 -34.72
N LYS A 415 -15.75 2.74 -35.18
CA LYS A 415 -15.93 1.68 -36.19
C LYS A 415 -16.34 0.32 -35.59
N GLY A 416 -16.50 0.24 -34.27
CA GLY A 416 -16.86 -0.98 -33.55
C GLY A 416 -15.67 -1.86 -33.14
N PHE A 417 -14.45 -1.35 -33.18
CA PHE A 417 -13.26 -2.10 -32.73
C PHE A 417 -13.00 -1.93 -31.23
N LEU A 418 -12.56 -3.01 -30.59
CA LEU A 418 -12.16 -3.10 -29.19
C LEU A 418 -10.88 -3.94 -29.06
N GLY A 419 -10.24 -3.87 -27.89
CA GLY A 419 -9.08 -4.71 -27.54
C GLY A 419 -7.75 -3.96 -27.68
N TRP A 420 -6.69 -4.73 -27.89
CA TRP A 420 -5.32 -4.22 -27.95
C TRP A 420 -5.01 -3.61 -29.31
N TRP A 421 -4.38 -2.44 -29.32
CA TRP A 421 -3.92 -1.75 -30.51
C TRP A 421 -2.55 -1.10 -30.29
N SER A 422 -1.74 -1.05 -31.35
CA SER A 422 -0.54 -0.22 -31.44
C SER A 422 -0.43 0.35 -32.84
N GLU A 423 0.32 1.44 -33.01
CA GLU A 423 0.54 2.00 -34.35
C GLU A 423 1.18 0.96 -35.27
N GLY A 424 0.53 0.70 -36.41
CA GLY A 424 0.95 -0.33 -37.37
C GLY A 424 0.62 -1.78 -36.99
N ASP A 425 -0.03 -2.03 -35.85
CA ASP A 425 -0.46 -3.37 -35.44
C ASP A 425 -1.93 -3.40 -34.98
N GLU A 426 -2.78 -3.92 -35.88
CA GLU A 426 -4.21 -4.13 -35.66
C GLU A 426 -4.55 -5.62 -35.42
N SER A 427 -3.55 -6.49 -35.24
CA SER A 427 -3.73 -7.96 -35.23
C SER A 427 -4.57 -8.49 -34.07
N LYS A 428 -4.70 -7.71 -32.99
CA LYS A 428 -5.45 -8.07 -31.77
C LYS A 428 -6.74 -7.27 -31.59
N LEU A 429 -7.15 -6.51 -32.60
CA LEU A 429 -8.46 -5.86 -32.60
C LEU A 429 -9.56 -6.90 -32.71
N THR A 430 -10.62 -6.68 -31.94
CA THR A 430 -11.84 -7.48 -31.98
C THR A 430 -13.00 -6.58 -32.38
N TRP A 431 -13.87 -7.07 -33.25
CA TRP A 431 -15.05 -6.33 -33.68
C TRP A 431 -16.25 -6.67 -32.78
N ARG A 432 -16.92 -5.64 -32.28
CA ARG A 432 -18.19 -5.77 -31.57
C ARG A 432 -19.18 -4.80 -32.20
N SER A 433 -20.37 -5.28 -32.53
CA SER A 433 -21.50 -4.41 -32.91
C SER A 433 -21.81 -3.49 -31.73
N ILE A 434 -21.29 -2.26 -31.75
CA ILE A 434 -21.69 -1.22 -30.83
C ILE A 434 -22.96 -0.61 -31.43
N GLU A 435 -24.12 -0.92 -30.84
CA GLU A 435 -25.36 -0.18 -31.14
C GLU A 435 -25.19 1.22 -30.56
N PHE A 436 -24.79 2.19 -31.39
CA PHE A 436 -24.86 3.59 -31.01
C PHE A 436 -26.34 3.96 -30.92
N SER A 437 -26.82 4.34 -29.73
CA SER A 437 -28.11 5.02 -29.64
C SER A 437 -27.95 6.37 -30.33
N SER A 438 -28.87 6.69 -31.23
CA SER A 438 -28.83 7.78 -32.22
C SER A 438 -28.79 9.21 -31.69
N ASP A 439 -28.38 9.44 -30.44
CA ASP A 439 -28.60 10.71 -29.75
C ASP A 439 -27.32 11.52 -29.47
N GLU A 440 -26.16 11.10 -29.98
CA GLU A 440 -24.87 11.83 -29.84
C GLU A 440 -24.18 12.11 -31.20
N GLU A 441 -24.96 12.38 -32.25
CA GLU A 441 -24.47 13.09 -33.44
C GLU A 441 -25.01 14.51 -33.40
N ASP A 442 -24.38 15.38 -32.60
CA ASP A 442 -24.24 16.83 -32.81
C ASP A 442 -23.72 17.48 -31.51
N ASP A 443 -22.38 17.63 -31.40
CA ASP A 443 -21.68 18.80 -30.81
C ASP A 443 -20.14 18.67 -30.97
#